data_AF-A0A9R0K7F0-F1
#
_entry.id   AF-A0A9R0K7F0-F1
#
_cell.length_a   1.000
_cell.length_b   1.000
_cell.length_c   1.000
_cell.angle_alpha   90.00
_cell.angle_beta   90.00
_cell.angle_gamma   90.00
#
_symmetry.space_group_name_H-M   'P 1'
#
loop_
_entity.id
_entity.type
_entity.pdbx_description
1 polymer ?
#
loop_
_entity_poly.entity_id
_entity_poly.type
_entity_poly.pdbx_seq_one_letter_code
_entity_poly.pdbx_strand_id
1 'polypeptide(L)'
;MKSYVGSKLEEGASQVGCPVPNCFGMLDPEHCKEILTFEAFVRWGKLLCESTIVATQKFYCPFKDCSVLLLVDDESETTVTRSECPSCFRLFCAKCKVGWHHGIECAMYQTLSKDEREGEGVEQFFVIVVDRKDVQAFEI
;
A
#
# COMPACT_ATOMS: atom_id res chain seq x y z
N MET A 1 32.00 4.01 -7.01
CA MET A 1 30.64 4.47 -6.61
C MET A 1 29.54 3.59 -7.20
N LYS A 2 29.47 3.40 -8.53
CA LYS A 2 28.47 2.53 -9.18
C LYS A 2 28.35 1.11 -8.59
N SER A 3 29.46 0.37 -8.45
CA SER A 3 29.42 -1.00 -7.91
C SER A 3 29.02 -1.06 -6.44
N TYR A 4 29.45 -0.08 -5.63
CA TYR A 4 29.08 0.03 -4.22
C TYR A 4 27.58 0.22 -4.06
N VAL A 5 27.00 1.20 -4.77
CA VAL A 5 25.55 1.43 -4.75
C VAL A 5 24.82 0.17 -5.26
N GLY A 6 25.25 -0.40 -6.38
CA GLY A 6 24.66 -1.63 -6.92
C GLY A 6 24.60 -2.77 -5.91
N SER A 7 25.71 -3.07 -5.23
CA SER A 7 25.77 -4.09 -4.18
C SER A 7 24.82 -3.79 -3.00
N LYS A 8 24.74 -2.53 -2.56
CA LYS A 8 23.80 -2.15 -1.48
C LYS A 8 22.34 -2.34 -1.89
N LEU A 9 22.00 -2.05 -3.15
CA LEU A 9 20.66 -2.29 -3.68
C LEU A 9 20.34 -3.77 -3.85
N GLU A 10 21.33 -4.60 -4.20
CA GLU A 10 21.18 -6.06 -4.24
C GLU A 10 20.95 -6.67 -2.85
N GLU A 11 21.57 -6.07 -1.81
CA GLU A 11 21.30 -6.39 -0.41
C GLU A 11 19.92 -5.88 0.09
N GLY A 12 19.17 -5.16 -0.75
CA GLY A 12 17.84 -4.64 -0.41
C GLY A 12 17.86 -3.34 0.40
N ALA A 13 18.99 -2.63 0.47
CA ALA A 13 19.08 -1.38 1.20
C ALA A 13 18.44 -0.22 0.40
N SER A 14 17.37 0.38 0.91
CA SER A 14 16.80 1.62 0.33
C SER A 14 17.59 2.87 0.75
N GLN A 15 18.24 2.82 1.91
CA GLN A 15 19.04 3.89 2.50
C GLN A 15 20.52 3.55 2.32
N VAL A 16 21.19 4.21 1.35
CA VAL A 16 22.60 3.96 1.03
C VAL A 16 23.48 5.07 1.62
N GLY A 17 24.35 4.71 2.55
CA GLY A 17 25.29 5.64 3.19
C GLY A 17 26.43 6.06 2.27
N CYS A 18 27.12 7.13 2.66
CA CYS A 18 28.33 7.57 1.99
C CYS A 18 29.43 6.49 2.10
N PRO A 19 30.08 6.11 0.99
CA PRO A 19 31.14 5.10 1.03
C PRO A 19 32.44 5.58 1.68
N VAL A 20 32.53 6.87 2.05
CA VAL A 20 33.71 7.45 2.71
C VAL A 20 33.72 7.09 4.20
N PRO A 21 34.81 6.51 4.73
CA PRO A 21 34.92 6.19 6.16
C PRO A 21 34.65 7.42 7.05
N ASN A 22 33.94 7.22 8.16
CA ASN A 22 33.53 8.27 9.10
C ASN A 22 32.63 9.37 8.52
N CYS A 23 32.09 9.17 7.31
CA CYS A 23 31.01 10.01 6.79
C CYS A 23 29.66 9.35 7.12
N PHE A 24 28.78 10.11 7.74
CA PHE A 24 27.42 9.66 8.09
C PHE A 24 26.36 10.20 7.10
N GLY A 25 26.80 10.77 5.97
CA GLY A 25 25.91 11.27 4.94
C GLY A 25 25.17 10.13 4.22
N MET A 26 23.99 10.44 3.70
CA MET A 26 23.20 9.55 2.87
C MET A 26 23.33 9.98 1.41
N LEU A 27 23.39 8.99 0.50
CA LEU A 27 23.37 9.26 -0.91
C LEU A 27 21.95 9.54 -1.38
N ASP A 28 21.80 10.61 -2.13
CA ASP A 28 20.57 10.95 -2.83
C ASP A 28 20.54 10.23 -4.21
N PRO A 29 19.48 9.48 -4.52
CA PRO A 29 19.32 8.83 -5.82
C PRO A 29 19.43 9.78 -7.01
N GLU A 30 18.94 11.02 -6.93
CA GLU A 30 18.97 11.97 -8.03
C GLU A 30 20.41 12.34 -8.41
N HIS A 31 21.28 12.53 -7.41
CA HIS A 31 22.71 12.77 -7.62
C HIS A 31 23.46 11.54 -8.16
N CYS A 32 22.87 10.34 -8.07
CA CYS A 32 23.46 9.10 -8.57
C CYS A 32 22.95 8.67 -9.95
N LYS A 33 21.93 9.36 -10.49
CA LYS A 33 21.20 8.98 -11.71
C LYS A 33 22.09 8.82 -12.93
N GLU A 34 23.06 9.72 -13.12
CA GLU A 34 24.00 9.67 -14.26
C GLU A 34 25.06 8.57 -14.13
N ILE A 35 25.31 8.09 -12.91
CA ILE A 35 26.35 7.09 -12.61
C ILE A 35 25.76 5.66 -12.66
N LEU A 36 24.48 5.52 -12.35
CA LEU A 36 23.78 4.25 -12.27
C LEU A 36 23.27 3.77 -13.63
N THR A 37 23.05 2.46 -13.74
CA THR A 37 22.23 1.94 -14.83
C THR A 37 20.76 2.28 -14.58
N PHE A 38 19.98 2.36 -15.65
CA PHE A 38 18.53 2.53 -15.55
C PHE A 38 17.88 1.49 -14.61
N GLU A 39 18.28 0.23 -14.74
CA GLU A 39 17.78 -0.87 -13.89
C GLU A 39 18.11 -0.65 -12.40
N ALA A 40 19.34 -0.25 -12.08
CA ALA A 40 19.73 0.01 -10.69
C ALA A 40 18.98 1.22 -10.12
N PHE A 41 18.79 2.28 -10.91
CA PHE A 41 18.03 3.45 -10.50
C PHE A 41 16.55 3.11 -10.23
N VAL A 42 15.90 2.36 -11.12
CA VAL A 42 14.51 1.88 -10.94
C VAL A 42 14.40 0.97 -9.70
N ARG A 43 15.36 0.06 -9.50
CA ARG A 43 15.40 -0.79 -8.30
C ARG A 43 15.52 0.05 -7.02
N TRP A 44 16.36 1.07 -7.01
CA TRP A 44 16.49 1.96 -5.86
C TRP A 44 15.17 2.68 -5.57
N GLY A 45 14.52 3.24 -6.59
CA GLY A 45 13.19 3.85 -6.46
C GLY A 45 12.18 2.88 -5.84
N LYS A 46 12.14 1.62 -6.32
CA LYS A 46 11.28 0.58 -5.75
C LYS A 46 11.56 0.33 -4.27
N LEU A 47 12.83 0.16 -3.89
CA LEU A 47 13.23 -0.05 -2.49
C LEU A 47 12.84 1.13 -1.60
N LEU A 48 13.00 2.36 -2.10
CA LEU A 48 12.57 3.58 -1.39
C LEU A 48 11.06 3.57 -1.16
N CYS A 49 10.27 3.35 -2.22
CA CYS A 49 8.82 3.21 -2.11
C CYS A 49 8.44 2.13 -1.09
N GLU A 50 9.01 0.94 -1.19
CA GLU A 50 8.73 -0.18 -0.28
C GLU A 50 9.08 0.16 1.18
N SER A 51 10.16 0.90 1.41
CA SER A 51 10.58 1.30 2.76
C SER A 51 9.67 2.34 3.42
N THR A 52 8.87 3.07 2.64
CA THR A 52 7.85 3.99 3.17
C THR A 52 6.57 3.29 3.59
N ILE A 53 6.33 2.06 3.10
CA ILE A 53 5.11 1.30 3.39
C ILE A 53 5.27 0.61 4.74
N VAL A 54 4.59 1.13 5.76
CA VAL A 54 4.59 0.52 7.10
C VAL A 54 3.74 -0.75 7.13
N ALA A 55 4.05 -1.66 8.06
CA ALA A 55 3.33 -2.93 8.16
C ALA A 55 1.81 -2.77 8.43
N THR A 56 1.40 -1.68 9.08
CA THR A 56 -0.02 -1.40 9.40
C THR A 56 -0.85 -1.09 8.16
N GLN A 57 -0.22 -0.47 7.14
CA GLN A 57 -0.82 -0.17 5.84
C GLN A 57 -1.02 -1.41 4.98
N LYS A 58 -0.31 -2.51 5.26
CA LYS A 58 -0.44 -3.77 4.52
C LYS A 58 -1.61 -4.58 5.07
N PHE A 59 -2.49 -5.07 4.20
CA PHE A 59 -3.49 -6.08 4.56
C PHE A 59 -3.80 -6.98 3.38
N TYR A 60 -4.24 -8.20 3.65
CA TYR A 60 -4.68 -9.11 2.60
C TYR A 60 -6.17 -8.94 2.36
N CYS A 61 -6.59 -9.07 1.10
CA CYS A 61 -7.98 -9.14 0.72
C CYS A 61 -8.72 -10.15 1.62
N PRO A 62 -9.85 -9.75 2.26
CA PRO A 62 -10.53 -10.59 3.25
C PRO A 62 -11.19 -11.84 2.64
N PHE A 63 -11.28 -11.90 1.32
CA PHE A 63 -11.83 -13.02 0.59
C PHE A 63 -10.74 -14.08 0.36
N LYS A 64 -10.89 -15.25 0.99
CA LYS A 64 -9.89 -16.33 1.02
C LYS A 64 -9.44 -16.80 -0.37
N ASP A 65 -10.36 -16.81 -1.32
CA ASP A 65 -10.13 -17.19 -2.72
C ASP A 65 -9.41 -16.12 -3.55
N CYS A 66 -9.27 -14.89 -3.04
CA CYS A 66 -8.49 -13.82 -3.66
C CYS A 66 -7.17 -13.59 -2.92
N SER A 67 -7.23 -13.24 -1.63
CA SER A 67 -6.07 -13.03 -0.74
C SER A 67 -4.94 -12.15 -1.32
N VAL A 68 -5.22 -11.25 -2.27
CA VAL A 68 -4.22 -10.32 -2.81
C VAL A 68 -3.75 -9.35 -1.72
N LEU A 69 -2.47 -8.97 -1.74
CA LEU A 69 -1.94 -7.95 -0.83
C LEU A 69 -2.43 -6.56 -1.28
N LEU A 70 -2.99 -5.81 -0.34
CA LEU A 70 -3.55 -4.48 -0.52
C LEU A 70 -2.85 -3.50 0.44
N LEU A 71 -2.79 -2.24 0.01
CA LEU A 71 -2.24 -1.13 0.80
C LEU A 71 -3.37 -0.17 1.15
N VAL A 72 -3.53 0.15 2.43
CA VAL A 72 -4.46 1.18 2.93
C VAL A 72 -3.65 2.38 3.35
N ASP A 73 -4.03 3.56 2.87
CA ASP A 73 -3.45 4.81 3.34
C ASP A 73 -4.15 5.24 4.64
N ASP A 74 -3.48 5.03 5.78
CA ASP A 74 -3.99 5.40 7.11
C ASP A 74 -3.90 6.92 7.37
N GLU A 75 -3.29 7.72 6.48
CA GLU A 75 -3.04 9.16 6.70
C GLU A 75 -4.26 10.05 6.46
N SER A 76 -5.31 9.54 5.82
CA SER A 76 -6.51 10.33 5.59
C SER A 76 -7.45 10.22 6.79
N GLU A 77 -7.62 11.32 7.54
CA GLU A 77 -8.70 11.47 8.55
C GLU A 77 -10.10 11.26 7.93
N THR A 78 -10.19 11.33 6.59
CA THR A 78 -11.35 10.90 5.84
C THR A 78 -11.54 9.40 5.95
N THR A 79 -12.66 9.03 6.53
CA THR A 79 -13.06 7.69 6.94
C THR A 79 -13.44 6.83 5.72
N VAL A 80 -12.53 6.64 4.77
CA VAL A 80 -12.74 5.72 3.64
C VAL A 80 -12.77 4.31 4.20
N THR A 81 -13.96 3.89 4.61
CA THR A 81 -14.24 2.58 5.16
C THR A 81 -14.64 1.63 4.06
N ARG A 82 -15.37 2.08 3.05
CA ARG A 82 -15.81 1.25 1.92
C ARG A 82 -14.80 1.32 0.77
N SER A 83 -14.27 0.17 0.37
CA SER A 83 -13.37 0.06 -0.78
C SER A 83 -13.63 -1.22 -1.55
N GLU A 84 -13.20 -1.25 -2.81
CA GLU A 84 -13.32 -2.41 -3.68
C GLU A 84 -11.94 -3.03 -3.94
N CYS A 85 -11.86 -4.36 -3.92
CA CYS A 85 -10.61 -5.06 -4.23
C CYS A 85 -10.30 -4.96 -5.74
N PRO A 86 -9.13 -4.45 -6.17
CA PRO A 86 -8.79 -4.35 -7.59
C PRO A 86 -8.57 -5.70 -8.29
N SER A 87 -8.43 -6.79 -7.53
CA SER A 87 -8.21 -8.13 -8.07
C SER A 87 -9.52 -8.91 -8.26
N CYS A 88 -10.45 -8.80 -7.30
CA CYS A 88 -11.68 -9.60 -7.31
C CYS A 88 -12.97 -8.77 -7.31
N PHE A 89 -12.85 -7.44 -7.36
CA PHE A 89 -13.95 -6.47 -7.44
C PHE A 89 -15.01 -6.59 -6.34
N ARG A 90 -14.67 -7.22 -5.22
CA ARG A 90 -15.57 -7.35 -4.07
C ARG A 90 -15.34 -6.23 -3.07
N LEU A 91 -16.45 -5.73 -2.52
CA LEU A 91 -16.44 -4.68 -1.51
C LEU A 91 -15.95 -5.18 -0.16
N PHE A 92 -15.14 -4.37 0.51
CA PHE A 92 -14.62 -4.63 1.83
C PHE A 92 -14.59 -3.37 2.68
N CYS A 93 -14.50 -3.57 4.00
CA CYS A 93 -14.25 -2.50 4.94
C CYS A 93 -12.74 -2.32 5.16
N ALA A 94 -12.13 -1.23 4.70
CA ALA A 94 -10.69 -0.97 4.86
C ALA A 94 -10.27 -0.80 6.33
N LYS A 95 -11.16 -0.23 7.16
CA LYS A 95 -10.93 -0.04 8.60
C LYS A 95 -11.03 -1.35 9.39
N CYS A 96 -12.02 -2.19 9.10
CA CYS A 96 -12.24 -3.46 9.80
C CYS A 96 -11.49 -4.64 9.16
N LYS A 97 -10.96 -4.47 7.94
CA LYS A 97 -10.24 -5.48 7.15
C LYS A 97 -11.06 -6.77 6.93
N VAL A 98 -12.35 -6.62 6.65
CA VAL A 98 -13.33 -7.69 6.43
C VAL A 98 -14.19 -7.41 5.20
N GLY A 99 -14.98 -8.39 4.75
CA GLY A 99 -16.05 -8.14 3.77
C GLY A 99 -16.98 -7.00 4.21
N TRP A 100 -17.58 -6.32 3.24
CA TRP A 100 -18.40 -5.15 3.53
C TRP A 100 -19.59 -5.48 4.44
N HIS A 101 -19.77 -4.71 5.52
CA HIS A 101 -20.83 -4.90 6.52
C HIS A 101 -21.89 -3.77 6.41
N HIS A 102 -22.74 -3.86 5.38
CA HIS A 102 -23.78 -2.87 5.10
C HIS A 102 -24.68 -2.62 6.32
N GLY A 103 -25.01 -1.36 6.60
CA GLY A 103 -25.94 -0.98 7.67
C GLY A 103 -25.38 -1.11 9.09
N ILE A 104 -24.12 -1.52 9.26
CA ILE A 104 -23.47 -1.65 10.57
C ILE A 104 -22.24 -0.76 10.59
N GLU A 105 -22.18 0.16 11.55
CA GLU A 105 -20.98 0.98 11.76
C GLU A 105 -19.80 0.13 12.22
N CYS A 106 -18.57 0.53 11.86
CA CYS A 106 -17.36 -0.19 12.25
C CYS A 106 -17.27 -0.44 13.77
N ALA A 107 -17.69 0.53 14.58
CA ALA A 107 -17.69 0.40 16.05
C ALA A 107 -18.64 -0.72 16.52
N MET A 108 -19.84 -0.78 15.95
CA MET A 108 -20.81 -1.83 16.25
C MET A 108 -20.33 -3.20 15.75
N TYR A 109 -19.83 -3.26 14.51
CA TYR A 109 -19.32 -4.50 13.91
C TYR A 109 -18.19 -5.13 14.75
N GLN A 110 -17.31 -4.31 15.31
CA GLN A 110 -16.22 -4.79 16.17
C GLN A 110 -16.70 -5.42 17.47
N THR A 111 -17.90 -5.06 17.96
CA THR A 111 -18.50 -5.64 19.18
C THR A 111 -19.25 -6.95 18.94
N LEU A 112 -19.61 -7.26 17.69
CA LEU A 112 -20.31 -8.50 17.34
C LEU A 112 -19.44 -9.72 17.62
N SER A 113 -20.08 -10.81 18.07
CA SER A 113 -19.42 -12.11 18.23
C SER A 113 -19.03 -12.70 16.86
N LYS A 114 -18.17 -13.74 16.84
CA LYS A 114 -17.73 -14.35 15.56
C LYS A 114 -18.89 -14.92 14.75
N ASP A 115 -19.92 -15.42 15.43
CA ASP A 115 -21.06 -16.10 14.81
C ASP A 115 -22.08 -15.12 14.19
N GLU A 116 -22.06 -13.84 14.61
CA GLU A 116 -22.96 -12.79 14.11
C GLU A 116 -22.38 -11.99 12.93
N ARG A 117 -21.12 -12.24 12.56
CA ARG A 117 -20.40 -11.54 11.48
C ARG A 117 -20.62 -12.14 10.10
N GLU A 118 -21.29 -13.29 10.03
CA GLU A 118 -21.63 -14.01 8.79
C GLU A 118 -23.09 -13.69 8.41
N GLY A 119 -23.35 -12.45 7.99
CA GLY A 119 -24.67 -12.00 7.51
C GLY A 119 -24.58 -11.54 6.06
N GLU A 120 -25.34 -12.19 5.17
CA GLU A 120 -25.36 -11.99 3.73
C GLU A 120 -25.74 -10.54 3.34
N GLY A 121 -24.88 -9.90 2.54
CA GLY A 121 -25.04 -8.51 2.10
C GLY A 121 -26.03 -8.35 0.95
N VAL A 122 -26.94 -7.39 1.08
CA VAL A 122 -27.78 -6.88 -0.01
C VAL A 122 -26.99 -5.95 -0.93
N GLU A 123 -27.18 -6.12 -2.24
CA GLU A 123 -26.47 -5.42 -3.29
C GLU A 123 -26.80 -3.92 -3.35
N GLN A 124 -25.78 -3.08 -3.37
CA GLN A 124 -25.87 -1.74 -3.95
C GLN A 124 -24.49 -1.28 -4.45
N PHE A 125 -24.40 -1.12 -5.77
CA PHE A 125 -23.23 -0.72 -6.53
C PHE A 125 -22.89 0.76 -6.29
N PHE A 126 -21.68 1.06 -5.82
CA PHE A 126 -21.05 2.37 -5.90
C PHE A 126 -19.52 2.19 -5.96
N VAL A 127 -18.94 2.60 -7.09
CA VAL A 127 -17.50 2.60 -7.39
C VAL A 127 -16.89 3.91 -6.90
N ILE A 128 -15.87 3.88 -6.03
CA ILE A 128 -14.93 5.01 -5.84
C ILE A 128 -13.51 4.46 -5.59
N VAL A 129 -12.58 5.02 -6.37
CA VAL A 129 -11.14 4.77 -6.44
C VAL A 129 -10.42 5.41 -5.24
N VAL A 130 -9.39 4.75 -4.72
CA VAL A 130 -8.51 5.30 -3.66
C VAL A 130 -7.44 6.18 -4.31
N ASP A 131 -7.52 7.50 -4.06
CA ASP A 131 -6.68 8.55 -4.63
C ASP A 131 -5.20 8.42 -4.21
N ARG A 132 -4.28 8.60 -5.17
CA ARG A 132 -3.09 9.42 -4.98
C ARG A 132 -2.83 10.20 -6.27
N LYS A 133 -3.43 11.38 -6.36
CA LYS A 133 -3.15 12.51 -7.26
C LYS A 133 -2.82 12.16 -8.72
N ASP A 134 -3.77 12.53 -9.59
CA ASP A 134 -3.76 12.53 -11.06
C ASP A 134 -4.23 11.26 -11.77
N VAL A 135 -5.55 10.99 -11.79
CA VAL A 135 -6.26 10.61 -13.03
C VAL A 135 -7.70 11.13 -12.97
N GLN A 136 -8.09 11.93 -13.96
CA GLN A 136 -9.36 12.65 -14.04
C GLN A 136 -10.59 11.73 -14.05
N ALA A 137 -11.65 12.19 -13.38
CA ALA A 137 -13.01 11.73 -13.56
C ALA A 137 -13.44 11.92 -15.02
N PHE A 138 -14.05 10.90 -15.62
CA PHE A 138 -14.89 11.06 -16.80
C PHE A 138 -16.23 10.38 -16.53
N GLU A 139 -17.30 11.18 -16.60
CA GLU A 139 -18.69 10.74 -16.59
C GLU A 139 -19.05 10.15 -17.96
N ILE A 140 -19.73 9.00 -18.00
CA ILE A 140 -20.83 8.70 -18.92
C ILE A 140 -21.88 7.92 -18.13
#